data_AF-A0A135W0L9-F1
#
_entry.id   AF-A0A135W0L9-F1
#
_cell.length_a   1.000
_cell.length_b   1.000
_cell.length_c   1.000
_cell.angle_alpha   90.00
_cell.angle_beta   90.00
_cell.angle_gamma   90.00
#
_symmetry.space_group_name_H-M   'P 1'
#
loop_
_entity.id
_entity.type
_entity.pdbx_description
1 polymer ?
#
loop_
_entity_poly.entity_id
_entity_poly.type
_entity_poly.pdbx_seq_one_letter_code
_entity_poly.pdbx_strand_id
1 'polypeptide(L)'
;MIPKHIKLLFCIPFVIIICYTVYLLTKYSSIPDIIPIHGYGGKNDGFGSKLFLFAPILLNLIILGFIWMIIRKPEKIKLTFEVKEEDQAKTAGQYQLVLIILAIFVTLIMSPLSFSDVVYK
;
A
#
# COMPACT_ATOMS: atom_id res chain seq x y z
N MET A 1 20.93 -8.95 8.08
CA MET A 1 19.72 -9.37 8.83
C MET A 1 18.77 -8.18 8.96
N ILE A 2 17.45 -8.37 8.80
CA ILE A 2 16.49 -7.27 8.93
C ILE A 2 16.27 -6.95 10.42
N PRO A 3 16.47 -5.69 10.88
CA PRO A 3 16.25 -5.30 12.26
C PRO A 3 14.81 -5.57 12.73
N LYS A 4 14.62 -5.87 14.03
CA LYS A 4 13.28 -6.13 14.59
C LYS A 4 12.33 -4.94 14.43
N HIS A 5 12.83 -3.71 14.59
CA HIS A 5 12.02 -2.49 14.45
C HIS A 5 11.51 -2.30 13.01
N ILE A 6 12.31 -2.61 11.98
CA ILE A 6 11.90 -2.56 10.57
C ILE A 6 10.72 -3.51 10.33
N LYS A 7 10.80 -4.74 10.86
CA LYS A 7 9.70 -5.71 10.75
C LYS A 7 8.42 -5.20 11.43
N LEU A 8 8.55 -4.64 12.64
CA LEU A 8 7.43 -4.13 13.41
C LEU A 8 6.76 -2.92 12.72
N LEU A 9 7.55 -1.97 12.21
CA LEU A 9 7.03 -0.82 11.47
C LEU A 9 6.37 -1.24 10.15
N PHE A 10 6.90 -2.26 9.47
CA PHE A 10 6.30 -2.79 8.25
C PHE A 10 4.97 -3.51 8.49
N CYS A 11 4.59 -3.81 9.74
CA CYS A 11 3.25 -4.32 10.07
C CYS A 11 2.18 -3.22 10.03
N ILE A 12 2.54 -1.94 10.17
CA ILE A 12 1.58 -0.81 10.22
C ILE A 12 0.67 -0.76 8.97
N PRO A 13 1.20 -0.84 7.73
CA PRO A 13 0.37 -0.94 6.53
C PRO A 13 -0.67 -2.06 6.59
N PHE A 14 -0.32 -3.24 7.10
CA PHE A 14 -1.26 -4.36 7.21
C PHE A 14 -2.38 -4.09 8.20
N VAL A 15 -2.07 -3.44 9.33
CA VAL A 15 -3.09 -3.02 10.30
C VAL A 15 -4.07 -2.05 9.64
N ILE A 16 -3.58 -1.07 8.87
CA ILE A 16 -4.44 -0.13 8.13
C ILE A 16 -5.32 -0.90 7.13
N ILE A 17 -4.74 -1.83 6.35
CA ILE A 17 -5.47 -2.69 5.41
C ILE A 17 -6.59 -3.46 6.10
N ILE A 18 -6.29 -4.09 7.23
CA ILE A 18 -7.28 -4.84 8.00
C ILE A 18 -8.41 -3.90 8.45
N CYS A 19 -8.09 -2.74 9.03
CA CYS A 19 -9.07 -1.78 9.51
C CYS A 19 -10.05 -1.35 8.40
N TYR A 20 -9.54 -0.90 7.25
CA TYR A 20 -10.44 -0.42 6.19
C TYR A 20 -11.11 -1.57 5.43
N THR A 21 -10.50 -2.76 5.36
CA THR A 21 -11.16 -3.96 4.80
C THR A 21 -12.33 -4.40 5.69
N VAL A 22 -12.15 -4.43 7.01
CA VAL A 22 -13.24 -4.71 7.96
C VAL A 22 -14.36 -3.70 7.79
N TYR A 23 -14.03 -2.41 7.69
CA TYR A 23 -15.03 -1.37 7.42
C TYR A 23 -15.79 -1.63 6.10
N LEU A 24 -15.09 -1.94 5.00
CA LEU A 24 -15.73 -2.32 3.74
C LEU A 24 -16.70 -3.48 3.93
N LEU A 25 -16.29 -4.57 4.59
CA LEU A 25 -17.13 -5.74 4.83
C LEU A 25 -18.39 -5.40 5.63
N THR A 26 -18.32 -4.51 6.63
CA THR A 26 -19.50 -4.07 7.39
C THR A 26 -20.52 -3.30 6.55
N LYS A 27 -20.08 -2.63 5.49
CA LYS A 27 -20.94 -1.86 4.58
C LYS A 27 -21.30 -2.62 3.30
N TYR A 28 -20.57 -3.67 2.97
CA TYR A 28 -20.60 -4.34 1.67
C TYR A 28 -22.00 -4.82 1.25
N SER A 29 -22.78 -5.37 2.19
CA SER A 29 -24.15 -5.83 1.92
C SER A 29 -25.12 -4.69 1.59
N SER A 30 -24.84 -3.46 2.02
CA SER A 30 -25.65 -2.28 1.72
C SER A 30 -25.28 -1.62 0.39
N ILE A 31 -24.17 -2.04 -0.24
CA ILE A 31 -23.70 -1.48 -1.49
C ILE A 31 -24.41 -2.20 -2.65
N PRO A 32 -25.01 -1.46 -3.61
CA PRO A 32 -25.60 -2.04 -4.81
C PRO A 32 -24.59 -2.88 -5.59
N ASP A 33 -25.03 -3.96 -6.25
CA ASP A 33 -24.14 -4.84 -7.00
C ASP A 33 -23.42 -4.13 -8.15
N ILE A 34 -24.04 -3.07 -8.66
CA ILE A 34 -23.52 -2.21 -9.72
C ILE A 34 -23.25 -0.82 -9.13
N ILE A 35 -22.00 -0.39 -9.18
CA ILE A 35 -21.54 0.93 -8.71
C ILE A 35 -21.00 1.74 -9.89
N PRO A 36 -21.08 3.09 -9.84
CA PRO A 36 -20.34 3.91 -10.78
C PRO A 36 -18.83 3.65 -10.58
N ILE A 37 -18.10 3.54 -11.67
CA ILE A 37 -16.64 3.47 -11.66
C ILE A 37 -16.14 4.71 -12.38
N HIS A 38 -15.46 5.57 -11.64
CA HIS A 38 -14.82 6.75 -12.21
C HIS A 38 -13.38 6.39 -12.59
N GLY A 39 -12.99 6.75 -13.81
CA GLY A 39 -11.57 6.89 -14.13
C GLY A 39 -11.01 8.21 -13.62
N TYR A 40 -9.74 8.44 -13.94
CA TYR A 40 -9.07 9.68 -13.59
C TYR A 40 -9.67 10.87 -14.37
N GLY A 41 -10.27 11.84 -13.68
CA GLY A 41 -10.79 13.08 -14.29
C GLY A 41 -12.27 13.38 -14.09
N GLY A 42 -12.98 12.65 -13.23
CA GLY A 42 -14.33 13.04 -12.77
C GLY A 42 -15.46 12.85 -13.79
N LYS A 43 -15.18 12.19 -14.91
CA LYS A 43 -16.22 11.68 -15.81
C LYS A 43 -16.60 10.28 -15.38
N ASN A 44 -17.91 10.00 -15.37
CA ASN A 44 -18.42 8.63 -15.25
C ASN A 44 -17.94 7.86 -16.47
N ASP A 45 -16.90 7.04 -16.30
CA ASP A 45 -16.37 6.20 -17.37
C ASP A 45 -17.17 4.89 -17.50
N GLY A 46 -18.04 4.58 -16.52
CA GLY A 46 -19.03 3.52 -16.64
C GLY A 46 -19.59 3.05 -15.29
N PHE A 47 -20.22 1.89 -15.35
CA PHE A 47 -20.70 1.14 -14.18
C PHE A 47 -20.02 -0.23 -14.14
N GLY A 48 -19.77 -0.75 -12.95
CA GLY A 48 -19.24 -2.10 -12.81
C GLY A 48 -19.56 -2.73 -11.47
N SER A 49 -19.02 -3.92 -11.23
CA SER A 49 -19.34 -4.68 -10.03
C SER A 49 -18.79 -4.02 -8.76
N LYS A 50 -19.55 -4.08 -7.65
CA LYS A 50 -19.04 -3.70 -6.33
C LYS A 50 -17.81 -4.51 -5.87
N LEU A 51 -17.49 -5.63 -6.54
CA LEU A 51 -16.23 -6.36 -6.34
C LEU A 51 -14.99 -5.50 -6.62
N PHE A 52 -15.10 -4.46 -7.47
CA PHE A 52 -14.01 -3.53 -7.74
C PHE A 52 -13.52 -2.77 -6.50
N LEU A 53 -14.32 -2.67 -5.43
CA LEU A 53 -13.92 -2.07 -4.16
C LEU A 53 -12.76 -2.82 -3.49
N PHE A 54 -12.55 -4.10 -3.82
CA PHE A 54 -11.41 -4.90 -3.37
C PHE A 54 -10.15 -4.74 -4.24
N ALA A 55 -10.23 -4.12 -5.41
CA ALA A 55 -9.08 -3.96 -6.29
C ALA A 55 -7.96 -3.11 -5.64
N PRO A 56 -8.24 -1.98 -4.95
CA PRO A 56 -7.20 -1.24 -4.24
C PRO A 56 -6.58 -2.04 -3.08
N ILE A 57 -7.35 -2.92 -2.40
CA ILE A 57 -6.81 -3.83 -1.37
C ILE A 57 -5.79 -4.78 -2.00
N LEU A 58 -6.17 -5.46 -3.08
CA LEU A 58 -5.30 -6.42 -3.75
C LEU A 58 -4.05 -5.73 -4.30
N LEU A 59 -4.20 -4.58 -4.96
CA LEU A 59 -3.09 -3.81 -5.50
C LEU A 59 -2.13 -3.35 -4.39
N ASN A 60 -2.67 -2.89 -3.25
CA ASN A 60 -1.85 -2.49 -2.11
C ASN A 60 -1.04 -3.68 -1.55
N LEU A 61 -1.65 -4.86 -1.41
CA LEU A 61 -0.94 -6.08 -0.98
C LEU A 61 0.19 -6.47 -1.95
N ILE A 62 -0.04 -6.34 -3.27
CA ILE A 62 0.99 -6.59 -4.29
C ILE A 62 2.16 -5.60 -4.13
N ILE A 63 1.88 -4.30 -3.98
CA ILE A 63 2.91 -3.27 -3.78
C ILE A 63 3.69 -3.54 -2.49
N LEU A 64 3.02 -3.84 -1.38
CA LEU A 64 3.69 -4.23 -0.13
C LEU A 64 4.56 -5.47 -0.32
N GLY A 65 4.12 -6.46 -1.10
CA GLY A 65 4.92 -7.63 -1.46
C GLY A 65 6.22 -7.25 -2.18
N PHE A 66 6.15 -6.34 -3.15
CA PHE A 66 7.33 -5.82 -3.84
C PHE A 66 8.26 -5.04 -2.91
N ILE A 67 7.72 -4.14 -2.07
CA ILE A 67 8.52 -3.37 -1.10
C ILE A 67 9.23 -4.31 -0.13
N TRP A 68 8.53 -5.34 0.36
CA TRP A 68 9.11 -6.33 1.27
C TRP A 68 10.26 -7.12 0.63
N MET A 69 10.11 -7.48 -0.65
CA MET A 69 11.17 -8.16 -1.40
C MET A 69 12.45 -7.30 -1.48
N ILE A 70 12.30 -5.99 -1.63
CA ILE A 70 13.43 -5.03 -1.64
C ILE A 70 14.03 -4.90 -0.23
N ILE A 71 13.20 -4.71 0.81
CA ILE A 71 13.63 -4.60 2.22
C ILE A 71 14.46 -5.83 2.65
N ARG A 72 14.11 -7.02 2.15
CA ARG A 72 14.83 -8.28 2.44
C ARG A 72 16.23 -8.35 1.83
N LYS A 73 16.50 -7.62 0.74
CA LYS A 73 17.76 -7.67 0.00
C LYS A 73 18.27 -6.25 -0.29
N PRO A 74 18.57 -5.43 0.74
CA PRO A 74 19.01 -4.04 0.55
C PRO A 74 20.35 -3.97 -0.20
N GLU A 75 21.19 -5.00 -0.09
CA GLU A 75 22.49 -5.12 -0.79
C GLU A 75 22.37 -5.14 -2.32
N LYS A 76 21.20 -5.46 -2.86
CA LYS A 76 20.97 -5.48 -4.31
C LYS A 76 20.62 -4.10 -4.88
N ILE A 77 20.43 -3.10 -4.02
CA ILE A 77 20.13 -1.74 -4.44
C ILE A 77 21.43 -1.11 -4.95
N LYS A 78 21.51 -0.89 -6.27
CA LYS A 78 22.64 -0.19 -6.90
C LYS A 78 22.46 1.31 -6.70
N LEU A 79 23.32 1.90 -5.88
CA LEU A 79 23.34 3.34 -5.65
C LEU A 79 24.21 4.00 -6.70
N THR A 80 23.78 5.17 -7.17
CA THR A 80 24.52 5.97 -8.15
C THR A 80 25.79 6.59 -7.56
N PHE A 81 25.94 6.54 -6.23
CA PHE A 81 27.08 7.04 -5.49
C PHE A 81 27.81 5.90 -4.76
N GLU A 82 29.12 6.07 -4.60
CA GLU A 82 29.95 5.11 -3.87
C GLU A 82 29.67 5.21 -2.37
N VAL A 83 29.28 4.08 -1.77
CA VAL A 83 29.09 3.98 -0.33
C VAL A 83 30.31 3.29 0.25
N LYS A 84 31.03 4.01 1.12
CA LYS A 84 32.14 3.44 1.88
C LYS A 84 31.67 2.21 2.65
N GLU A 85 32.50 1.18 2.72
CA GLU A 85 32.16 -0.08 3.41
C GLU A 85 31.71 0.14 4.87
N GLU A 86 32.32 1.11 5.56
CA GLU A 86 32.00 1.48 6.94
C GLU A 86 30.56 1.98 7.14
N ASP A 87 29.95 2.57 6.11
CA ASP A 87 28.61 3.15 6.17
C ASP A 87 27.53 2.29 5.49
N GLN A 88 27.91 1.21 4.79
CA GLN A 88 26.96 0.34 4.07
C GLN A 88 25.80 -0.15 4.95
N ALA A 89 26.09 -0.54 6.20
CA ALA A 89 25.06 -1.02 7.13
C ALA A 89 24.08 0.09 7.55
N LYS A 90 24.58 1.32 7.78
CA LYS A 90 23.74 2.47 8.14
C LYS A 90 22.86 2.87 6.97
N THR A 91 23.47 2.96 5.78
CA THR A 91 22.79 3.29 4.53
C THR A 91 21.70 2.28 4.21
N ALA A 92 21.95 0.97 4.36
CA ALA A 92 20.93 -0.07 4.20
C ALA A 92 19.75 0.10 5.16
N GLY A 93 20.00 0.45 6.43
CA GLY A 93 18.96 0.73 7.42
C GLY A 93 18.11 1.95 7.06
N GLN A 94 18.74 3.02 6.57
CA GLN A 94 18.03 4.21 6.09
C GLN A 94 17.13 3.88 4.89
N TYR A 95 17.60 3.09 3.93
CA TYR A 95 16.76 2.66 2.80
C TYR A 95 15.55 1.84 3.23
N GLN A 96 15.74 0.91 4.16
CA GLN A 96 14.63 0.13 4.71
C GLN A 96 13.58 1.04 5.37
N LEU A 97 14.02 2.07 6.08
CA LEU A 97 13.13 3.03 6.73
C LEU A 97 12.37 3.88 5.71
N VAL A 98 13.03 4.38 4.66
CA VAL A 98 12.38 5.12 3.56
C VAL A 98 11.34 4.25 2.84
N LEU A 99 11.66 2.98 2.59
CA LEU A 99 10.73 2.02 1.97
C LEU A 99 9.50 1.75 2.85
N ILE A 100 9.68 1.68 4.18
CA ILE A 100 8.55 1.58 5.11
C ILE A 100 7.68 2.83 5.05
N ILE A 101 8.29 4.02 5.09
CA ILE A 101 7.55 5.28 4.99
C ILE A 101 6.72 5.29 3.71
N LEU A 102 7.34 4.94 2.57
CA LEU A 102 6.65 4.83 1.29
C LEU A 102 5.50 3.82 1.32
N ALA A 103 5.70 2.65 1.94
CA ALA A 103 4.65 1.64 2.10
C ALA A 103 3.43 2.16 2.88
N ILE A 104 3.67 2.92 3.95
CA ILE A 104 2.61 3.56 4.75
C ILE A 104 1.88 4.61 3.90
N PHE A 105 2.62 5.49 3.20
CA PHE A 105 2.02 6.51 2.34
C PHE A 105 1.15 5.91 1.22
N VAL A 106 1.66 4.90 0.51
CA VAL A 106 0.90 4.20 -0.53
C VAL A 106 -0.38 3.60 0.07
N THR A 107 -0.28 2.99 1.24
CA THR A 107 -1.44 2.39 1.92
C THR A 107 -2.49 3.44 2.30
N LEU A 108 -2.05 4.60 2.81
CA LEU A 108 -2.95 5.70 3.14
C LEU A 108 -3.66 6.28 1.91
N ILE A 109 -2.98 6.35 0.76
CA ILE A 109 -3.56 6.82 -0.51
C ILE A 109 -4.54 5.78 -1.09
N MET A 110 -4.23 4.48 -0.95
CA MET A 110 -5.11 3.39 -1.42
C MET A 110 -6.41 3.28 -0.61
N SER A 111 -6.39 3.67 0.67
CA SER A 111 -7.57 3.61 1.55
C SER A 111 -8.79 4.39 1.01
N PRO A 112 -8.72 5.69 0.69
CA PRO A 112 -9.87 6.44 0.17
C PRO A 112 -10.27 6.00 -1.24
N LEU A 113 -9.35 5.48 -2.05
CA LEU A 113 -9.67 4.97 -3.40
C LEU A 113 -10.67 3.80 -3.36
N SER A 114 -10.72 3.03 -2.27
CA SER A 114 -11.74 1.99 -2.09
C SER A 114 -13.14 2.54 -1.76
N PHE A 115 -13.29 3.83 -1.43
CA PHE A 115 -14.55 4.39 -0.92
C PHE A 115 -14.98 5.71 -1.58
N SER A 116 -14.13 6.31 -2.42
CA SER A 116 -14.43 7.57 -3.12
C SER A 116 -15.72 7.50 -3.93
N ASP A 117 -16.02 6.34 -4.52
CA ASP A 117 -17.19 6.18 -5.40
C ASP A 117 -18.49 5.81 -4.67
N VAL A 118 -18.41 5.38 -3.41
CA VAL A 118 -19.56 4.76 -2.71
C VAL A 118 -19.93 5.43 -1.40
N VAL A 119 -18.97 6.03 -0.69
CA VAL A 119 -19.19 6.60 0.66
C VAL A 119 -19.15 8.13 0.64
N TYR A 120 -18.33 8.74 -0.21
CA TYR A 120 -18.22 10.19 -0.31
C TYR A 120 -19.13 10.69 -1.45
N LYS A 121 -20.39 10.99 -1.11
CA LYS A 121 -21.28 11.79 -1.96
C LYS A 121 -21.02 13.27 -1.76
#